data_AF-A0A7V2T4Z5-F1
#
_entry.id   AF-A0A7V2T4Z5-F1
#
_cell.length_a   1.000
_cell.length_b   1.000
_cell.length_c   1.000
_cell.angle_alpha   90.00
_cell.angle_beta   90.00
_cell.angle_gamma   90.00
#
_symmetry.space_group_name_H-M   'P 1'
#
loop_
_entity.id
_entity.type
_entity.pdbx_description
1 polymer ?
#
loop_
_entity_poly.entity_id
_entity_poly.type
_entity_poly.pdbx_seq_one_letter_code
_entity_poly.pdbx_strand_id
1 'polypeptide(L)'
;MSPTPLSLGGRRSAAQIEASRRNGAKSRGPVSDAGKARAAQNARRHGLTSRTVVLATAEERAAHEALARSVTERYRPQDALEEHWVARMIAALWRQTRLEIVESRLLEALIAGEEPVGLPSLATLSRYRARIARDFAEARRELESLQEQRREARIRRAVAGATPERLRRLAEHLEDRSRDGHATVGGFAVSPVRGTNEPEPGGKAPGAGGSGPSTARPGERRSP
;
A
#
# COMPACT_ATOMS: atom_id res chain seq x y z
N MET A 1 -36.01 -14.82 14.23
CA MET A 1 -34.62 -14.74 13.73
C MET A 1 -34.08 -13.37 14.06
N SER A 2 -33.28 -13.26 15.12
CA SER A 2 -32.69 -11.98 15.55
C SER A 2 -31.42 -11.70 14.74
N PRO A 3 -31.20 -10.48 14.22
CA PRO A 3 -30.04 -10.19 13.40
C PRO A 3 -28.78 -10.06 14.27
N THR A 4 -27.75 -10.83 13.91
CA THR A 4 -26.40 -10.75 14.47
C THR A 4 -25.74 -9.43 14.05
N PRO A 5 -25.29 -8.56 14.96
CA PRO A 5 -24.59 -7.35 14.57
C PRO A 5 -23.16 -7.67 14.12
N LEU A 6 -22.80 -7.16 12.95
CA LEU A 6 -21.46 -7.22 12.37
C LEU A 6 -20.45 -6.48 13.27
N SER A 7 -19.52 -7.23 13.86
CA SER A 7 -18.42 -6.69 14.68
C SER A 7 -17.32 -6.08 13.80
N LEU A 8 -17.50 -4.84 13.37
CA LEU A 8 -16.45 -4.02 12.74
C LEU A 8 -15.65 -3.25 13.80
N GLY A 9 -14.35 -3.53 13.87
CA GLY A 9 -13.37 -2.70 14.58
C GLY A 9 -12.89 -3.29 15.90
N GLY A 10 -11.65 -3.79 15.92
CA GLY A 10 -10.97 -4.21 17.14
C GLY A 10 -11.03 -3.12 18.21
N ARG A 11 -11.72 -3.42 19.32
CA ARG A 11 -11.72 -2.57 20.51
C ARG A 11 -10.28 -2.36 20.96
N ARG A 12 -9.86 -1.09 21.01
CA ARG A 12 -8.56 -0.72 21.59
C ARG A 12 -8.46 -1.34 22.98
N SER A 13 -7.34 -1.99 23.28
CA SER A 13 -7.14 -2.59 24.61
C SER A 13 -7.19 -1.50 25.68
N ALA A 14 -7.50 -1.88 26.93
CA ALA A 14 -7.50 -0.93 28.05
C ALA A 14 -6.17 -0.16 28.14
N ALA A 15 -5.04 -0.83 27.86
CA ALA A 15 -3.72 -0.23 27.78
C ALA A 15 -3.59 0.81 26.63
N GLN A 16 -4.16 0.55 25.46
CA GLN A 16 -4.19 1.50 24.35
C GLN A 16 -5.10 2.71 24.63
N ILE A 17 -6.23 2.49 25.32
CA ILE A 17 -7.14 3.57 25.74
C ILE A 17 -6.45 4.47 26.76
N GLU A 18 -5.81 3.89 27.77
CA GLU A 18 -5.12 4.64 28.82
C GLU A 18 -3.89 5.36 28.27
N ALA A 19 -3.13 4.73 27.37
CA ALA A 19 -2.05 5.39 26.64
C ALA A 19 -2.57 6.55 25.78
N SER A 20 -3.70 6.37 25.07
CA SER A 20 -4.34 7.45 24.31
C SER A 20 -4.82 8.59 25.22
N ARG A 21 -5.33 8.28 26.42
CA ARG A 21 -5.75 9.27 27.42
C ARG A 21 -4.56 10.04 27.98
N ARG A 22 -3.49 9.35 28.35
CA ARG A 22 -2.22 9.96 28.81
C ARG A 22 -1.56 10.80 27.72
N ASN A 23 -1.55 10.30 26.49
CA ASN A 23 -1.01 11.04 25.35
C ASN A 23 -1.87 12.27 25.02
N GLY A 24 -3.20 12.15 25.00
CA GLY A 24 -4.10 13.30 24.80
C GLY A 24 -4.05 14.33 25.92
N ALA A 25 -3.80 13.92 27.17
CA ALA A 25 -3.56 14.83 28.28
C ALA A 25 -2.21 15.57 28.16
N LYS A 26 -1.21 14.96 27.52
CA LYS A 26 0.11 15.56 27.26
C LYS A 26 0.14 16.38 25.96
N SER A 27 -0.59 15.97 24.93
CA SER A 27 -0.73 16.67 23.66
C SER A 27 -2.06 17.38 23.61
N ARG A 28 -2.11 18.57 24.23
CA ARG A 28 -3.09 19.58 23.84
C ARG A 28 -2.70 20.02 22.43
N GLY A 29 -3.19 19.31 21.42
CA GLY A 29 -3.11 19.78 20.02
C GLY A 29 -3.49 21.26 19.97
N PRO A 30 -3.01 22.04 18.99
CA PRO A 30 -3.07 23.51 19.07
C PRO A 30 -4.50 24.02 19.35
N VAL A 31 -4.75 24.39 20.61
CA VAL A 31 -6.07 24.87 21.08
C VAL A 31 -6.18 26.38 20.88
N SER A 32 -5.04 27.08 20.95
CA SER A 32 -4.94 28.52 20.74
C SER A 32 -4.85 28.86 19.25
N ASP A 33 -5.36 30.03 18.88
CA ASP A 33 -5.31 30.51 17.49
C ASP A 33 -3.88 30.70 16.98
N ALA A 34 -2.94 31.07 17.87
CA ALA A 34 -1.51 31.08 17.57
C ALA A 34 -0.97 29.66 17.25
N GLY A 35 -1.40 28.63 17.99
CA GLY A 35 -1.03 27.24 17.71
C GLY A 35 -1.62 26.75 16.39
N LYS A 36 -2.87 27.11 16.11
CA LYS A 36 -3.54 26.78 14.83
C LYS A 36 -2.84 27.48 13.67
N ALA A 37 -2.45 28.74 13.82
CA ALA A 37 -1.70 29.49 12.83
C ALA A 37 -0.34 28.85 12.53
N ARG A 38 0.42 28.42 13.56
CA ARG A 38 1.68 27.68 13.37
C ARG A 38 1.46 26.34 12.66
N ALA A 39 0.42 25.59 13.02
CA ALA A 39 0.08 24.34 12.33
C ALA A 39 -0.30 24.58 10.86
N ALA A 40 -1.03 25.65 10.56
CA ALA A 40 -1.37 26.07 9.19
C ALA A 40 -0.12 26.52 8.41
N GLN A 41 0.81 27.22 9.06
CA GLN A 41 2.09 27.59 8.47
C GLN A 41 2.93 26.35 8.13
N ASN A 42 2.97 25.32 8.97
CA ASN A 42 3.67 24.07 8.67
C ASN A 42 3.07 23.35 7.45
N ALA A 43 1.75 23.30 7.36
CA ALA A 43 1.06 22.74 6.18
C ALA A 43 1.39 23.53 4.90
N ARG A 44 1.51 24.86 4.98
CA ARG A 44 1.86 25.74 3.85
C ARG A 44 3.35 25.69 3.50
N ARG A 45 4.25 25.54 4.49
CA ARG A 45 5.71 25.60 4.33
C ARG A 45 6.25 24.45 3.49
N HIS A 46 5.82 23.22 3.76
CA HIS A 46 6.34 22.04 3.08
C HIS A 46 5.27 21.21 2.36
N GLY A 47 3.96 21.46 2.58
CA GLY A 47 2.87 20.76 1.89
C GLY A 47 2.64 19.29 2.30
N LEU A 48 3.60 18.65 2.98
CA LEU A 48 3.58 17.22 3.35
C LEU A 48 2.37 16.76 4.19
N THR A 49 1.69 17.67 4.88
CA THR A 49 0.52 17.40 5.73
C THR A 49 -0.76 18.07 5.24
N SER A 50 -0.69 18.83 4.13
CA SER A 50 -1.85 19.56 3.63
C SER A 50 -2.88 18.63 3.01
N ARG A 51 -4.16 18.89 3.26
CA ARG A 51 -5.29 18.24 2.57
C ARG A 51 -5.43 18.71 1.13
N THR A 52 -5.05 19.97 0.88
CA THR A 52 -5.10 20.61 -0.44
C THR A 52 -3.69 20.75 -0.97
N VAL A 53 -3.49 20.38 -2.24
CA VAL A 53 -2.20 20.61 -2.91
C VAL A 53 -2.02 22.11 -3.11
N VAL A 54 -1.03 22.70 -2.44
CA VAL A 54 -0.68 24.12 -2.60
C VAL A 54 0.31 24.22 -3.77
N LEU A 55 -0.10 24.79 -4.89
CA LEU A 55 0.75 25.04 -6.06
C LEU A 55 1.12 26.51 -6.07
N ALA A 56 2.36 26.84 -5.69
CA ALA A 56 2.79 28.21 -5.47
C ALA A 56 3.29 28.87 -6.75
N THR A 57 3.91 28.11 -7.65
CA THR A 57 4.46 28.61 -8.92
C THR A 57 3.73 28.06 -10.14
N ALA A 58 3.89 28.74 -11.28
CA ALA A 58 3.37 28.26 -12.57
C ALA A 58 4.03 26.94 -12.98
N GLU A 59 5.33 26.78 -12.72
CA GLU A 59 6.09 25.55 -12.99
C GLU A 59 5.56 24.38 -12.16
N GLU A 60 5.31 24.59 -10.86
CA GLU A 60 4.72 23.56 -9.99
C GLU A 60 3.33 23.16 -10.48
N ARG A 61 2.53 24.12 -10.95
CA ARG A 61 1.22 23.84 -11.53
C ARG A 61 1.33 22.97 -12.78
N ALA A 62 2.22 23.35 -13.71
CA ALA A 62 2.44 22.59 -14.94
C ALA A 62 2.96 21.17 -14.64
N ALA A 63 3.88 21.01 -13.70
CA ALA A 63 4.39 19.71 -13.27
C ALA A 63 3.28 18.85 -12.63
N HIS A 64 2.46 19.44 -11.76
CA HIS A 64 1.32 18.74 -11.15
C HIS A 64 0.28 18.33 -12.20
N GLU A 65 -0.03 19.18 -13.18
CA GLU A 65 -0.94 18.88 -14.28
C GLU A 65 -0.38 17.79 -15.21
N ALA A 66 0.92 17.80 -15.49
CA ALA A 66 1.58 16.73 -16.26
C ALA A 66 1.49 15.38 -15.53
N LEU A 67 1.75 15.37 -14.22
CA LEU A 67 1.58 14.19 -13.37
C LEU A 67 0.12 13.70 -13.39
N ALA A 68 -0.84 14.61 -13.17
CA ALA A 68 -2.25 14.29 -13.14
C ALA A 68 -2.72 13.68 -14.46
N ARG A 69 -2.30 14.26 -15.60
CA ARG A 69 -2.59 13.72 -16.93
C ARG A 69 -2.01 12.31 -17.11
N SER A 70 -0.72 12.13 -16.80
CA SER A 70 -0.06 10.83 -16.93
C SER A 70 -0.74 9.72 -16.13
N VAL A 71 -1.07 10.00 -14.86
CA VAL A 71 -1.73 9.02 -13.99
C VAL A 71 -3.15 8.73 -14.49
N THR A 72 -3.90 9.75 -14.86
CA THR A 72 -5.27 9.58 -15.38
C THR A 72 -5.30 8.80 -16.69
N GLU A 73 -4.37 9.08 -17.61
CA GLU A 73 -4.25 8.36 -18.89
C GLU A 73 -3.87 6.89 -18.70
N ARG A 74 -3.01 6.60 -17.71
CA ARG A 74 -2.62 5.23 -17.36
C ARG A 74 -3.79 4.41 -16.82
N TYR A 75 -4.54 4.98 -15.90
CA TYR A 75 -5.57 4.24 -15.16
C TYR A 75 -6.95 4.30 -15.81
N ARG A 76 -7.24 5.31 -16.63
CA ARG A 76 -8.49 5.47 -17.39
C ARG A 76 -9.73 5.26 -16.51
N PRO A 77 -9.93 6.08 -15.47
CA PRO A 77 -11.12 5.97 -14.63
C PRO A 77 -12.38 6.20 -15.49
N GLN A 78 -13.44 5.43 -15.23
CA GLN A 78 -14.71 5.53 -15.99
C GLN A 78 -15.91 6.01 -15.16
N ASP A 79 -15.76 6.09 -13.84
CA ASP A 79 -16.78 6.57 -12.94
C ASP A 79 -16.19 7.44 -11.82
N ALA A 80 -17.08 8.09 -11.07
CA ALA A 80 -16.68 9.02 -10.01
C ALA A 80 -15.88 8.37 -8.87
N LEU A 81 -16.07 7.06 -8.59
CA LEU A 81 -15.32 6.37 -7.54
C LEU A 81 -13.91 6.04 -8.02
N GLU A 82 -13.75 5.58 -9.26
CA GLU A 82 -12.44 5.39 -9.88
C GLU A 82 -11.69 6.73 -9.99
N GLU A 83 -12.37 7.81 -10.41
CA GLU A 83 -11.81 9.16 -10.45
C GLU A 83 -11.34 9.63 -9.08
N HIS A 84 -12.11 9.36 -8.03
CA HIS A 84 -11.72 9.66 -6.65
C HIS A 84 -10.39 8.99 -6.27
N TRP A 85 -10.28 7.69 -6.52
CA TRP A 85 -9.07 6.95 -6.16
C TRP A 85 -7.86 7.34 -7.02
N VAL A 86 -8.05 7.64 -8.31
CA VAL A 86 -7.02 8.24 -9.17
C VAL A 86 -6.55 9.59 -8.61
N ALA A 87 -7.47 10.47 -8.20
CA ALA A 87 -7.12 11.75 -7.60
C ALA A 87 -6.34 11.58 -6.28
N ARG A 88 -6.70 10.57 -5.46
CA ARG A 88 -5.95 10.20 -4.24
C ARG A 88 -4.52 9.76 -4.56
N MET A 89 -4.32 8.98 -5.61
CA MET A 89 -3.00 8.56 -6.08
C MET A 89 -2.16 9.75 -6.54
N ILE A 90 -2.72 10.63 -7.37
CA ILE A 90 -2.06 11.86 -7.83
C ILE A 90 -1.60 12.70 -6.64
N ALA A 91 -2.47 12.91 -5.66
CA ALA A 91 -2.15 13.68 -4.47
C ALA A 91 -1.03 13.02 -3.63
N ALA A 92 -1.01 11.69 -3.53
CA ALA A 92 0.04 10.96 -2.82
C ALA A 92 1.39 11.07 -3.53
N LEU A 93 1.41 10.89 -4.86
CA LEU A 93 2.61 11.05 -5.69
C LEU A 93 3.16 12.48 -5.61
N TRP A 94 2.30 13.49 -5.67
CA TRP A 94 2.74 14.88 -5.51
C TRP A 94 3.35 15.16 -4.13
N ARG A 95 2.75 14.60 -3.06
CA ARG A 95 3.33 14.69 -1.72
C ARG A 95 4.68 13.98 -1.62
N GLN A 96 4.88 12.90 -2.37
CA GLN A 96 6.16 12.20 -2.45
C GLN A 96 7.22 13.07 -3.11
N THR A 97 6.93 13.70 -4.25
CA THR A 97 7.87 14.64 -4.90
C THR A 97 8.29 15.76 -3.95
N ARG A 98 7.35 16.33 -3.19
CA ARG A 98 7.69 17.35 -2.18
C ARG A 98 8.50 16.82 -1.01
N LEU A 99 8.23 15.58 -0.60
CA LEU A 99 8.99 14.93 0.47
C LEU A 99 10.46 14.78 0.05
N GLU A 100 10.69 14.34 -1.19
CA GLU A 100 12.03 14.17 -1.77
C GLU A 100 12.78 15.51 -1.79
N ILE A 101 12.15 16.60 -2.23
CA ILE A 101 12.76 17.94 -2.21
C ILE A 101 13.15 18.37 -0.78
N VAL A 102 12.26 18.16 0.20
CA VAL A 102 12.52 18.55 1.59
C VAL A 102 13.61 17.67 2.21
N GLU A 103 13.63 16.38 1.88
CA GLU A 103 14.67 15.46 2.33
C GLU A 103 16.03 15.79 1.74
N SER A 104 16.12 16.09 0.44
CA SER A 104 17.38 16.51 -0.19
C SER A 104 17.95 17.75 0.50
N ARG A 105 17.13 18.78 0.73
CA ARG A 105 17.55 20.00 1.44
C ARG A 105 18.05 19.72 2.87
N LEU A 106 17.39 18.79 3.56
CA LEU A 106 17.80 18.40 4.90
C LEU A 106 19.15 17.69 4.87
N LEU A 107 19.33 16.74 3.95
CA LEU A 107 20.57 15.99 3.80
C LEU A 107 21.73 16.90 3.39
N GLU A 108 21.49 17.83 2.46
CA GLU A 108 22.47 18.85 2.04
C GLU A 108 22.95 19.69 3.22
N ALA A 109 22.03 20.23 4.04
CA ALA A 109 22.39 21.00 5.23
C ALA A 109 23.20 20.18 6.24
N LEU A 110 22.78 18.93 6.50
CA LEU A 110 23.48 18.04 7.43
C LEU A 110 24.90 17.68 6.93
N ILE A 111 25.07 17.47 5.62
CA ILE A 111 26.38 17.19 5.01
C ILE A 111 27.29 18.41 5.08
N ALA A 112 26.73 19.61 4.87
CA ALA A 112 27.45 20.87 4.99
C ALA A 112 27.79 21.25 6.45
N GLY A 113 27.29 20.50 7.43
CA GLY A 113 27.44 20.83 8.86
C GLY A 113 26.60 22.04 9.29
N GLU A 114 25.61 22.41 8.50
CA GLU A 114 24.69 23.51 8.78
C GLU A 114 23.51 23.02 9.64
N GLU A 115 23.02 23.90 10.53
CA GLU A 115 21.78 23.64 11.26
C GLU A 115 20.58 23.75 10.30
N PRO A 116 19.77 22.70 10.11
CA PRO A 116 18.68 22.68 9.15
C PRO A 116 17.45 23.46 9.68
N VAL A 117 17.56 24.80 9.72
CA VAL A 117 16.58 25.69 10.36
C VAL A 117 15.20 25.56 9.72
N GLY A 118 14.28 24.96 10.48
CA GLY A 118 12.88 24.81 10.13
C GLY A 118 12.58 23.78 9.05
N LEU A 119 13.51 22.88 8.79
CA LEU A 119 13.21 21.61 8.13
C LEU A 119 12.72 20.59 9.17
N PRO A 120 11.84 19.64 8.81
CA PRO A 120 11.50 18.53 9.68
C PRO A 120 12.72 17.65 9.95
N SER A 121 12.76 16.97 11.10
CA SER A 121 13.79 15.96 11.36
C SER A 121 13.68 14.75 10.41
N LEU A 122 14.78 14.02 10.20
CA LEU A 122 14.80 12.77 9.42
C LEU A 122 13.73 11.78 9.91
N ALA A 123 13.60 11.58 11.22
CA ALA A 123 12.58 10.71 11.80
C ALA A 123 11.14 11.18 11.47
N THR A 124 10.93 12.48 11.29
CA THR A 124 9.63 13.03 10.88
C THR A 124 9.40 12.79 9.39
N LEU A 125 10.40 12.98 8.54
CA LEU A 125 10.32 12.66 7.11
C LEU A 125 10.06 11.17 6.87
N SER A 126 10.72 10.26 7.59
CA SER A 126 10.47 8.81 7.50
C SER A 126 9.02 8.44 7.84
N ARG A 127 8.41 9.09 8.84
CA ARG A 127 7.00 8.89 9.17
C ARG A 127 6.07 9.41 8.06
N TYR A 128 6.39 10.54 7.45
CA TYR A 128 5.65 11.06 6.31
C TYR A 128 5.78 10.16 5.08
N ARG A 129 6.98 9.65 4.77
CA ARG A 129 7.22 8.65 3.72
C ARG A 129 6.31 7.45 3.90
N ALA A 130 6.34 6.84 5.08
CA ALA A 130 5.54 5.67 5.39
C ALA A 130 4.03 5.93 5.26
N ARG A 131 3.56 7.12 5.66
CA ARG A 131 2.16 7.52 5.48
C ARG A 131 1.81 7.69 4.00
N ILE A 132 2.61 8.42 3.23
CA ILE A 132 2.38 8.66 1.81
C ILE A 132 2.35 7.34 1.03
N ALA A 133 3.29 6.43 1.33
CA ALA A 133 3.32 5.11 0.72
C ALA A 133 2.05 4.29 1.03
N ARG A 134 1.54 4.36 2.26
CA ARG A 134 0.26 3.72 2.62
C ARG A 134 -0.92 4.35 1.88
N ASP A 135 -1.02 5.67 1.84
CA ASP A 135 -2.08 6.39 1.12
C ASP A 135 -2.10 6.00 -0.36
N PHE A 136 -0.93 5.91 -0.99
CA PHE A 136 -0.78 5.50 -2.39
C PHE A 136 -1.21 4.04 -2.59
N ALA A 137 -0.70 3.13 -1.75
CA ALA A 137 -0.99 1.72 -1.86
C ALA A 137 -2.48 1.41 -1.60
N GLU A 138 -3.12 2.12 -0.67
CA GLU A 138 -4.56 2.07 -0.44
C GLU A 138 -5.33 2.52 -1.68
N ALA A 139 -5.04 3.71 -2.19
CA ALA A 139 -5.75 4.23 -3.36
C ALA A 139 -5.60 3.33 -4.59
N ARG A 140 -4.41 2.76 -4.80
CA ARG A 140 -4.18 1.81 -5.89
C ARG A 140 -5.00 0.53 -5.73
N ARG A 141 -5.01 -0.07 -4.53
CA ARG A 141 -5.77 -1.32 -4.28
C ARG A 141 -7.28 -1.11 -4.49
N GLU A 142 -7.82 0.00 -3.99
CA GLU A 142 -9.24 0.30 -4.13
C GLU A 142 -9.63 0.54 -5.60
N LEU A 143 -8.79 1.26 -6.34
CA LEU A 143 -8.98 1.44 -7.78
C LEU A 143 -8.93 0.09 -8.53
N GLU A 144 -7.92 -0.74 -8.27
CA GLU A 144 -7.79 -2.08 -8.87
C GLU A 144 -9.01 -2.96 -8.57
N SER A 145 -9.53 -2.91 -7.34
CA SER A 145 -10.76 -3.62 -6.93
C SER A 145 -11.99 -3.16 -7.72
N LEU A 146 -12.21 -1.85 -7.85
CA LEU A 146 -13.33 -1.31 -8.63
C LEU A 146 -13.23 -1.68 -10.12
N GLN A 147 -12.03 -1.58 -10.68
CA GLN A 147 -11.80 -1.93 -12.09
C GLN A 147 -11.99 -3.42 -12.36
N GLU A 148 -11.63 -4.28 -11.41
CA GLU A 148 -11.92 -5.73 -11.44
C GLU A 148 -13.43 -5.97 -11.45
N GLN A 149 -14.16 -5.41 -10.48
CA GLN A 149 -15.61 -5.56 -10.37
C GLN A 149 -16.33 -5.10 -11.65
N ARG A 150 -15.90 -3.98 -12.24
CA ARG A 150 -16.41 -3.49 -13.52
C ARG A 150 -16.10 -4.46 -14.66
N ARG A 151 -14.88 -4.99 -14.73
CA ARG A 151 -14.47 -5.95 -15.76
C ARG A 151 -15.32 -7.21 -15.67
N GLU A 152 -15.50 -7.75 -14.47
CA GLU A 152 -16.36 -8.90 -14.21
C GLU A 152 -17.82 -8.63 -14.57
N ALA A 153 -18.36 -7.47 -14.18
CA ALA A 153 -19.74 -7.08 -14.52
C ALA A 153 -19.92 -6.96 -16.04
N ARG A 154 -18.92 -6.42 -16.75
CA ARG A 154 -18.93 -6.32 -18.22
C ARG A 154 -18.92 -7.71 -18.88
N ILE A 155 -18.08 -8.62 -18.40
CA ILE A 155 -18.02 -10.01 -18.89
C ILE A 155 -19.36 -10.71 -18.61
N ARG A 156 -19.87 -10.62 -17.37
CA ARG A 156 -21.16 -11.21 -16.98
C ARG A 156 -22.30 -10.73 -17.87
N ARG A 157 -22.38 -9.42 -18.13
CA ARG A 157 -23.40 -8.84 -19.02
C ARG A 157 -23.23 -9.31 -20.46
N ALA A 158 -22.00 -9.39 -20.96
CA ALA A 158 -21.72 -9.87 -22.31
C ALA A 158 -22.12 -11.35 -22.49
N VAL A 159 -21.86 -12.20 -21.48
CA VAL A 159 -22.27 -13.61 -21.47
C VAL A 159 -23.78 -13.75 -21.39
N ALA A 160 -24.44 -13.01 -20.50
CA ALA A 160 -25.90 -13.06 -20.35
C ALA A 160 -26.66 -12.62 -21.62
N GLY A 161 -26.06 -11.74 -22.44
CA GLY A 161 -26.62 -11.29 -23.71
C GLY A 161 -26.16 -12.09 -24.93
N ALA A 162 -25.34 -13.13 -24.77
CA ALA A 162 -24.83 -13.92 -25.88
C ALA A 162 -25.75 -15.10 -26.21
N THR A 163 -25.90 -15.42 -27.50
CA THR A 163 -26.61 -16.64 -27.92
C THR A 163 -25.79 -17.88 -27.57
N PRO A 164 -26.44 -19.03 -27.29
CA PRO A 164 -25.74 -20.29 -27.02
C PRO A 164 -24.73 -20.67 -28.11
N GLU A 165 -25.05 -20.41 -29.38
CA GLU A 165 -24.17 -20.70 -30.52
C GLU A 165 -22.91 -19.82 -30.50
N ARG A 166 -23.03 -18.55 -30.11
CA ARG A 166 -21.89 -17.64 -29.99
C ARG A 166 -20.95 -18.05 -28.86
N LEU A 167 -21.50 -18.51 -27.74
CA LEU A 167 -20.72 -19.03 -26.61
C LEU A 167 -20.01 -20.34 -26.98
N ARG A 168 -20.68 -21.26 -27.70
CA ARG A 168 -20.06 -22.51 -28.20
C ARG A 168 -18.89 -22.23 -29.14
N ARG A 169 -19.08 -21.38 -30.15
CA ARG A 169 -17.99 -20.99 -31.07
C ARG A 169 -16.81 -20.34 -30.35
N LEU A 170 -17.08 -19.55 -29.30
CA LEU A 170 -16.03 -18.94 -28.50
C LEU A 170 -15.27 -20.00 -27.68
N ALA A 171 -15.97 -20.96 -27.09
CA ALA A 171 -15.37 -22.07 -26.35
C ALA A 171 -14.50 -22.94 -27.27
N GLU A 172 -15.00 -23.31 -28.45
CA GLU A 172 -14.25 -24.05 -29.48
C GLU A 172 -12.97 -23.30 -29.87
N HIS A 173 -13.05 -21.99 -30.11
CA HIS A 173 -11.88 -21.17 -30.45
C HIS A 173 -10.85 -21.05 -29.31
N LEU A 174 -11.30 -21.04 -28.05
CA LEU A 174 -10.40 -21.03 -26.90
C LEU A 174 -9.72 -22.39 -26.69
N GLU A 175 -10.44 -23.50 -26.90
CA GLU A 175 -9.88 -24.85 -26.85
C GLU A 175 -8.84 -25.07 -27.94
N ASP A 176 -9.11 -24.64 -29.17
CA ASP A 176 -8.15 -24.75 -30.28
C ASP A 176 -6.92 -23.89 -30.02
N ARG A 177 -7.09 -22.67 -29.50
CA ARG A 177 -5.95 -21.83 -29.05
C ARG A 177 -5.13 -22.46 -27.92
N SER A 178 -5.76 -23.22 -27.01
CA SER A 178 -5.06 -23.93 -25.95
C SER A 178 -4.36 -25.19 -26.46
N ARG A 179 -4.88 -25.83 -27.52
CA ARG A 179 -4.25 -26.96 -28.22
C ARG A 179 -3.07 -26.51 -29.09
N ASP A 180 -3.18 -25.36 -29.74
CA ASP A 180 -2.16 -24.79 -30.63
C ASP A 180 -1.08 -23.97 -29.89
N GLY A 181 -1.22 -23.79 -28.57
CA GLY A 181 -0.62 -22.70 -27.81
C GLY A 181 0.44 -23.08 -26.77
N HIS A 182 1.35 -24.01 -27.08
CA HIS A 182 2.73 -23.93 -26.60
C HIS A 182 3.47 -22.82 -27.36
N ALA A 183 2.95 -21.59 -27.33
CA ALA A 183 3.59 -20.45 -27.95
C ALA A 183 4.33 -19.66 -26.87
N THR A 184 5.65 -19.79 -26.90
CA THR A 184 6.63 -19.12 -26.07
C THR A 184 6.41 -17.60 -26.12
N VAL A 185 5.91 -17.02 -25.04
CA VAL A 185 6.07 -15.58 -24.78
C VAL A 185 7.12 -15.45 -23.68
N GLY A 186 8.36 -15.17 -24.09
CA GLY A 186 9.42 -14.67 -23.21
C GLY A 186 9.87 -15.60 -22.08
N GLY A 187 10.51 -16.73 -22.40
CA GLY A 187 11.64 -17.28 -21.64
C GLY A 187 11.49 -17.68 -20.16
N PHE A 188 10.32 -17.58 -19.52
CA PHE A 188 10.11 -18.08 -18.16
C PHE A 188 8.90 -19.00 -18.10
N ALA A 189 9.16 -20.29 -17.90
CA ALA A 189 8.14 -21.28 -17.64
C ALA A 189 7.48 -21.02 -16.28
N VAL A 190 6.22 -20.58 -16.29
CA VAL A 190 5.37 -20.65 -15.09
C VAL A 190 4.68 -22.00 -15.13
N SER A 191 5.22 -22.95 -14.37
CA SER A 191 4.54 -24.22 -14.10
C SER A 191 3.23 -23.96 -13.35
N PRO A 192 2.14 -24.67 -13.68
CA PRO A 192 0.88 -24.53 -12.97
C PRO A 192 1.05 -25.03 -11.53
N VAL A 193 0.74 -24.18 -10.54
CA VAL A 193 0.60 -24.58 -9.14
C VAL A 193 -0.59 -25.54 -9.07
N ARG A 194 -0.33 -26.85 -9.04
CA ARG A 194 -1.32 -27.86 -8.64
C ARG A 194 -1.57 -27.73 -7.15
N GLY A 195 -2.70 -27.14 -6.79
CA GLY A 195 -3.26 -27.30 -5.47
C GLY A 195 -3.99 -28.63 -5.38
N THR A 196 -3.48 -29.55 -4.58
CA THR A 196 -4.24 -30.55 -3.79
C THR A 196 -3.29 -31.11 -2.74
N ASN A 197 -3.43 -30.65 -1.49
CA ASN A 197 -2.87 -31.36 -0.34
C ASN A 197 -4.06 -31.71 0.55
N GLU A 198 -4.51 -32.96 0.46
CA GLU A 198 -5.19 -33.65 1.55
C GLU A 198 -4.60 -35.06 1.69
N PRO A 199 -4.65 -35.64 2.91
CA PRO A 199 -3.63 -36.54 3.41
C PRO A 199 -4.05 -38.01 3.31
N GLU A 200 -3.09 -38.91 3.04
CA GLU A 200 -3.31 -40.35 3.11
C GLU A 200 -2.65 -40.98 4.36
N PRO A 201 -3.25 -42.04 4.95
CA PRO A 201 -3.00 -42.49 6.31
C PRO A 201 -2.17 -43.79 6.41
N GLY A 202 -1.46 -43.97 7.53
CA GLY A 202 -0.92 -45.25 8.02
C GLY A 202 0.27 -45.82 7.24
N GLY A 203 1.38 -46.26 7.82
CA GLY A 203 1.67 -46.67 9.18
C GLY A 203 2.42 -48.00 9.13
N LYS A 204 3.74 -48.01 9.39
CA LYS A 204 4.40 -49.03 10.22
C LYS A 204 5.87 -48.68 10.50
N ALA A 205 6.17 -48.54 11.79
CA ALA A 205 7.51 -48.70 12.37
C ALA A 205 7.89 -50.20 12.43
N PRO A 206 9.15 -50.58 12.72
CA PRO A 206 9.73 -50.50 14.08
C PRO A 206 11.16 -49.90 14.08
N GLY A 207 11.61 -49.16 15.09
CA GLY A 207 12.16 -49.66 16.37
C GLY A 207 13.69 -49.81 16.24
N ALA A 208 14.59 -49.48 17.16
CA ALA A 208 14.58 -48.88 18.49
C ALA A 208 16.04 -48.51 18.82
N GLY A 209 16.25 -47.65 19.83
CA GLY A 209 17.55 -47.35 20.45
C GLY A 209 18.02 -45.93 20.14
N GLY A 210 18.18 -45.01 21.09
CA GLY A 210 18.34 -45.14 22.52
C GLY A 210 19.51 -44.22 22.92
N SER A 211 19.27 -43.35 23.89
CA SER A 211 20.27 -42.63 24.69
C SER A 211 20.85 -41.31 24.12
N GLY A 212 20.33 -40.18 24.59
CA GLY A 212 21.17 -38.99 24.88
C GLY A 212 21.82 -39.13 26.27
N PRO A 213 22.22 -38.04 26.95
CA PRO A 213 22.57 -36.69 26.48
C PRO A 213 23.97 -36.26 27.01
N SER A 214 24.59 -35.17 26.50
CA SER A 214 25.41 -34.31 27.38
C SER A 214 25.85 -32.98 26.75
N THR A 215 25.75 -31.96 27.59
CA THR A 215 26.11 -30.54 27.46
C THR A 215 27.61 -30.27 27.45
N ALA A 216 28.09 -29.24 26.72
CA ALA A 216 29.27 -28.45 27.12
C ALA A 216 29.32 -27.07 26.44
N ARG A 217 29.67 -26.04 27.24
CA ARG A 217 29.77 -24.59 26.95
C ARG A 217 31.02 -24.22 26.13
N PRO A 218 31.06 -23.05 25.45
CA PRO A 218 32.31 -22.47 24.97
C PRO A 218 33.00 -21.65 26.06
N GLY A 219 34.32 -21.85 26.18
CA GLY A 219 35.17 -21.31 27.24
C GLY A 219 35.68 -19.89 27.02
N GLU A 220 35.79 -19.18 28.14
CA GLU A 220 36.59 -17.98 28.34
C GLU A 220 38.10 -18.33 28.41
N ARG A 221 38.97 -17.45 27.89
CA ARG A 221 40.33 -17.28 28.40
C ARG A 221 40.62 -15.79 28.59
N ARG A 222 41.11 -15.46 29.78
CA ARG A 222 41.55 -14.14 30.23
C ARG A 222 43.06 -13.94 30.06
N SER A 223 43.42 -12.65 30.03
CA SER A 223 44.56 -11.99 30.72
C SER A 223 45.94 -11.98 30.05
N PRO A 224 46.86 -11.07 30.44
CA PRO A 224 46.98 -10.31 31.71
C PRO A 224 46.03 -9.12 31.87
#